data_AF-A0A7C3LL26-F1
#
_entry.id   AF-A0A7C3LL26-F1
#
_cell.length_a   1.000
_cell.length_b   1.000
_cell.length_c   1.000
_cell.angle_alpha   90.00
_cell.angle_beta   90.00
_cell.angle_gamma   90.00
#
_symmetry.space_group_name_H-M   'P 1'
#
loop_
_entity.id
_entity.type
_entity.pdbx_description
1 polymer ?
#
loop_
_entity_poly.entity_id
_entity_poly.type
_entity_poly.pdbx_seq_one_letter_code
_entity_poly.pdbx_strand_id
1 'polypeptide(L)'
;MERHRRTRTFFLDAFTPSPDLRCQNGAWTTTEPDPHFVLDRPLPPGWLRLCAEMRGDVRGRFEWHVRERGAWRCVVRAEASGEVSDESFVYLRHEVDGLRFDPLDVPGTFRLDRLTVEVLSRPMLLWHTWRRKWGQVRSRGGVAGSLAKGLRMLLTGRLREFLARGATALGRPSVPLPGAYDPIAAYRSWREAHRLTEEDRQDLLARAEAFVDPPRFTILLVGRDERSARSVERQLYPHRELMCVEPDAIG
;
A
#
# COMPACT_ATOMS: atom_id res chain seq x y z
N MET A 1 6.15 14.41 34.49
CA MET A 1 5.57 13.08 34.78
C MET A 1 5.55 12.25 33.50
N GLU A 2 6.67 11.59 33.17
CA GLU A 2 6.71 10.60 32.08
C GLU A 2 6.17 9.27 32.62
N ARG A 3 4.87 9.01 32.45
CA ARG A 3 4.37 7.63 32.56
C ARG A 3 5.07 6.83 31.48
N HIS A 4 6.00 5.97 31.87
CA HIS A 4 6.62 4.99 30.97
C HIS A 4 5.53 4.28 30.19
N ARG A 5 5.39 4.65 28.90
CA ARG A 5 4.46 4.02 27.98
C ARG A 5 4.99 2.61 27.72
N ARG A 6 4.51 1.64 28.52
CA ARG A 6 4.71 0.22 28.21
C ARG A 6 4.27 -0.02 26.77
N THR A 7 5.11 -0.69 25.99
CA THR A 7 4.73 -1.22 24.68
C THR A 7 3.41 -1.98 24.85
N ARG A 8 2.38 -1.55 24.12
CA ARG A 8 1.09 -2.21 24.10
C ARG A 8 1.00 -3.01 22.82
N THR A 9 0.78 -4.31 22.97
CA THR A 9 0.55 -5.24 21.87
C THR A 9 -0.87 -5.75 22.00
N PHE A 10 -1.63 -5.65 20.91
CA PHE A 10 -2.98 -6.18 20.78
C PHE A 10 -2.92 -7.34 19.79
N PHE A 11 -3.47 -8.49 20.17
CA PHE A 11 -3.56 -9.67 19.31
C PHE A 11 -4.98 -9.81 18.75
N LEU A 12 -5.20 -10.82 17.92
CA LEU A 12 -6.49 -11.10 17.27
C LEU A 12 -7.66 -11.15 18.27
N ASP A 13 -7.44 -11.66 19.48
CA ASP A 13 -8.44 -11.75 20.56
C ASP A 13 -8.93 -10.38 21.08
N ALA A 14 -8.15 -9.32 20.84
CA ALA A 14 -8.53 -7.96 21.19
C ALA A 14 -9.46 -7.31 20.16
N PHE A 15 -9.66 -7.95 19.00
CA PHE A 15 -10.52 -7.44 17.94
C PHE A 15 -11.91 -8.07 18.00
N THR A 16 -12.93 -7.25 17.72
CA THR A 16 -14.30 -7.70 17.54
C THR A 16 -14.54 -7.93 16.04
N PRO A 17 -14.82 -9.18 15.61
CA PRO A 17 -15.20 -9.44 14.23
C PRO A 17 -16.57 -8.82 13.91
N SER A 18 -16.78 -8.43 12.66
CA SER A 18 -18.06 -7.95 12.16
C SER A 18 -19.14 -9.06 12.21
N PRO A 19 -20.44 -8.71 12.32
CA PRO A 19 -21.51 -9.70 12.50
C PRO A 19 -21.70 -10.70 11.36
N ASP A 20 -21.20 -10.40 10.17
CA ASP A 20 -21.22 -11.25 8.97
C ASP A 20 -20.11 -12.31 8.97
N LEU A 21 -19.05 -12.11 9.76
CA LEU A 21 -17.96 -13.07 9.87
C LEU A 21 -18.39 -14.31 10.65
N ARG A 22 -18.11 -15.49 10.08
CA ARG A 22 -18.32 -16.79 10.71
C ARG A 22 -16.99 -17.52 10.82
N CYS A 23 -16.62 -17.93 12.03
CA CYS A 23 -15.42 -18.73 12.25
C CYS A 23 -15.79 -20.22 12.36
N GLN A 24 -15.26 -21.05 11.47
CA GLN A 24 -15.42 -22.50 11.49
C GLN A 24 -14.05 -23.16 11.28
N ASN A 25 -13.64 -24.03 12.20
CA ASN A 25 -12.36 -24.75 12.15
C ASN A 25 -11.12 -23.83 11.97
N GLY A 26 -11.18 -22.61 12.53
CA GLY A 26 -10.10 -21.62 12.42
C GLY A 26 -10.04 -20.86 11.09
N ALA A 27 -10.95 -21.15 10.15
CA ALA A 27 -11.17 -20.33 8.96
C ALA A 27 -12.33 -19.37 9.19
N TRP A 28 -12.19 -18.16 8.68
CA TRP A 28 -13.20 -17.13 8.64
C TRP A 28 -13.87 -17.14 7.26
N THR A 29 -15.19 -17.10 7.24
CA THR A 29 -16.00 -17.00 6.03
C THR A 29 -16.89 -15.78 6.14
N THR A 30 -17.01 -15.02 5.04
CA THR A 30 -18.03 -13.98 4.87
C THR A 30 -18.74 -14.14 3.54
N THR A 31 -20.01 -13.74 3.52
CA THR A 31 -20.85 -13.62 2.32
C THR A 31 -21.08 -12.18 1.90
N GLU A 32 -20.71 -11.22 2.75
CA GLU A 32 -20.87 -9.79 2.53
C GLU A 32 -19.56 -9.18 2.01
N PRO A 33 -19.64 -8.07 1.26
CA PRO A 33 -18.47 -7.24 1.02
C PRO A 33 -18.03 -6.57 2.34
N ASP A 34 -16.73 -6.26 2.44
CA ASP A 34 -16.11 -5.57 3.58
C ASP A 34 -16.24 -6.27 4.96
N PRO A 35 -15.93 -7.58 5.08
CA PRO A 35 -15.70 -8.21 6.38
C PRO A 35 -14.64 -7.42 7.13
N HIS A 36 -14.77 -7.28 8.45
CA HIS A 36 -13.80 -6.49 9.20
C HIS A 36 -13.64 -6.91 10.66
N PHE A 37 -12.50 -6.55 11.22
CA PHE A 37 -12.16 -6.72 12.63
C PHE A 37 -11.93 -5.34 13.25
N VAL A 38 -12.61 -5.02 14.35
CA VAL A 38 -12.50 -3.72 15.02
C VAL A 38 -11.78 -3.86 16.36
N LEU A 39 -10.70 -3.09 16.54
CA LEU A 39 -10.13 -2.79 17.84
C LEU A 39 -10.73 -1.49 18.35
N ASP A 40 -11.81 -1.60 19.13
CA ASP A 40 -12.56 -0.47 19.68
C ASP A 40 -11.90 0.07 20.96
N ARG A 41 -10.65 0.51 20.84
CA ARG A 41 -9.86 1.07 21.93
C ARG A 41 -9.06 2.29 21.46
N PRO A 42 -8.92 3.33 22.29
CA PRO A 42 -8.11 4.47 21.96
C PRO A 42 -6.64 4.07 21.83
N LEU A 43 -6.02 4.44 20.71
CA LEU A 43 -4.62 4.20 20.39
C LEU A 43 -3.83 5.52 20.47
N PRO A 44 -2.75 5.57 21.26
CA PRO A 44 -2.03 6.82 21.49
C PRO A 44 -1.31 7.29 20.22
N PRO A 45 -1.00 8.60 20.12
CA PRO A 45 -0.15 9.11 19.05
C PRO A 45 1.23 8.45 19.10
N GLY A 46 1.77 8.15 17.92
CA GLY A 46 3.03 7.42 17.79
C GLY A 46 3.08 6.51 16.56
N TRP A 47 4.09 5.64 16.54
CA TRP A 47 4.20 4.63 15.50
C TRP A 47 3.43 3.39 15.91
N LEU A 48 2.64 2.86 14.98
CA LEU A 48 2.03 1.55 15.07
C LEU A 48 2.72 0.60 14.12
N ARG A 49 2.88 -0.64 14.54
CA ARG A 49 3.23 -1.77 13.70
C ARG A 49 2.00 -2.65 13.57
N LEU A 50 1.58 -2.84 12.33
CA LEU A 50 0.42 -3.60 11.93
C LEU A 50 0.94 -4.88 11.26
N CYS A 51 0.62 -6.03 11.83
CA CYS A 51 1.01 -7.32 11.28
C CYS A 51 -0.24 -8.13 10.96
N ALA A 52 -0.34 -8.61 9.74
CA ALA A 52 -1.36 -9.54 9.29
C ALA A 52 -0.69 -10.72 8.59
N GLU A 53 -0.92 -11.94 9.07
CA GLU A 53 -0.58 -13.18 8.37
C GLU A 53 -1.89 -13.91 8.12
N MET A 54 -2.24 -14.10 6.85
CA MET A 54 -3.46 -14.77 6.44
C MET A 54 -3.28 -15.59 5.17
N ARG A 55 -4.17 -16.57 4.97
CA ARG A 55 -4.19 -17.43 3.80
C ARG A 55 -5.62 -17.50 3.26
N GLY A 56 -5.81 -17.37 1.96
CA GLY A 56 -7.14 -17.47 1.36
C GLY A 56 -7.10 -17.86 -0.10
N ASP A 57 -8.21 -18.39 -0.58
CA ASP A 57 -8.35 -18.86 -1.97
C ASP A 57 -8.78 -17.75 -2.92
N VAL A 58 -9.17 -16.60 -2.37
CA VAL A 58 -9.69 -15.45 -3.13
C VAL A 58 -8.60 -14.40 -3.28
N ARG A 59 -8.53 -13.82 -4.50
CA ARG A 59 -7.73 -12.62 -4.75
C ARG A 59 -8.58 -11.39 -4.45
N GLY A 60 -8.07 -10.52 -3.60
CA GLY A 60 -8.73 -9.27 -3.22
C GLY A 60 -7.73 -8.25 -2.72
N ARG A 61 -8.19 -7.33 -1.88
CA ARG A 61 -7.36 -6.36 -1.17
C ARG A 61 -7.65 -6.45 0.32
N PHE A 62 -6.61 -6.23 1.12
CA PHE A 62 -6.80 -5.96 2.54
C PHE A 62 -6.52 -4.49 2.84
N GLU A 63 -7.21 -3.97 3.84
CA GLU A 63 -7.09 -2.58 4.26
C GLU A 63 -6.96 -2.46 5.78
N TRP A 64 -6.24 -1.42 6.21
CA TRP A 64 -6.28 -0.95 7.58
C TRP A 64 -6.87 0.44 7.63
N HIS A 65 -7.80 0.65 8.54
CA HIS A 65 -8.46 1.93 8.78
C HIS A 65 -8.24 2.38 10.22
N VAL A 66 -8.11 3.68 10.42
CA VAL A 66 -8.12 4.32 11.74
C VAL A 66 -9.39 5.13 11.90
N ARG A 67 -9.95 5.16 13.12
CA ARG A 67 -11.11 6.03 13.43
C ARG A 67 -10.60 7.37 13.94
N GLU A 68 -10.73 8.40 13.12
CA GLU A 68 -10.35 9.78 13.44
C GLU A 68 -11.62 10.65 13.44
N ARG A 69 -11.97 11.23 14.60
CA ARG A 69 -13.15 12.11 14.75
C ARG A 69 -14.46 11.43 14.32
N GLY A 70 -14.62 10.15 14.67
CA GLY A 70 -15.79 9.35 14.32
C GLY A 70 -15.83 8.82 12.89
N ALA A 71 -14.88 9.17 12.01
CA ALA A 71 -14.82 8.69 10.64
C ALA A 71 -13.68 7.66 10.45
N TRP A 72 -13.92 6.61 9.69
CA TRP A 72 -12.90 5.64 9.29
C TRP A 72 -12.07 6.19 8.12
N ARG A 73 -10.74 6.12 8.23
CA ARG A 73 -9.80 6.54 7.19
C ARG A 73 -8.81 5.43 6.89
N CYS A 74 -8.74 5.02 5.63
CA CYS A 74 -7.77 4.03 5.15
C CYS A 74 -6.33 4.57 5.31
N VAL A 75 -5.46 3.78 5.95
CA VAL A 75 -4.04 4.09 6.19
C VAL A 75 -3.10 3.11 5.53
N VAL A 76 -3.56 1.88 5.24
CA VAL A 76 -2.81 0.87 4.51
C VAL A 76 -3.78 0.16 3.56
N ARG A 77 -3.34 -0.07 2.33
CA ARG A 77 -4.04 -0.88 1.33
C ARG A 77 -3.00 -1.71 0.60
N ALA A 78 -3.25 -3.00 0.46
CA ALA A 78 -2.42 -3.88 -0.35
C ALA A 78 -3.24 -5.02 -0.96
N GLU A 79 -2.70 -5.63 -2.01
CA GLU A 79 -3.31 -6.80 -2.65
C GLU A 79 -3.13 -8.04 -1.76
N ALA A 80 -4.17 -8.86 -1.70
CA ALA A 80 -4.19 -10.15 -1.05
C ALA A 80 -4.38 -11.25 -2.10
N SER A 81 -3.47 -12.22 -2.14
CA SER A 81 -3.61 -13.42 -2.98
C SER A 81 -2.87 -14.60 -2.38
N GLY A 82 -3.55 -15.71 -2.13
CA GLY A 82 -2.94 -16.91 -1.54
C GLY A 82 -2.49 -16.65 -0.11
N GLU A 83 -1.18 -16.78 0.14
CA GLU A 83 -0.57 -16.50 1.44
C GLU A 83 -0.09 -15.05 1.51
N VAL A 84 -0.61 -14.31 2.48
CA VAL A 84 -0.28 -12.91 2.73
C VAL A 84 0.43 -12.81 4.07
N SER A 85 1.64 -12.27 4.06
CA SER A 85 2.37 -11.86 5.27
C SER A 85 2.73 -10.39 5.12
N ASP A 86 1.91 -9.54 5.72
CA ASP A 86 2.11 -8.10 5.72
C ASP A 86 2.61 -7.58 7.06
N GLU A 87 3.61 -6.69 6.97
CA GLU A 87 4.12 -5.92 8.08
C GLU A 87 4.21 -4.46 7.65
N SER A 88 3.19 -3.71 8.08
CA SER A 88 3.03 -2.29 7.81
C SER A 88 3.32 -1.47 9.06
N PHE A 89 3.83 -0.25 8.87
CA PHE A 89 4.03 0.69 9.98
C PHE A 89 3.25 1.96 9.67
N VAL A 90 2.53 2.52 10.63
CA VAL A 90 1.68 3.70 10.46
C VAL A 90 2.01 4.72 11.55
N TYR A 91 2.15 6.00 11.18
CA TYR A 91 2.34 7.07 12.16
C TYR A 91 1.02 7.78 12.47
N LEU A 92 0.59 7.72 13.74
CA LEU A 92 -0.56 8.46 14.23
C LEU A 92 -0.12 9.82 14.78
N ARG A 93 -0.65 10.90 14.18
CA ARG A 93 -0.35 12.28 14.60
C ARG A 93 -1.05 12.66 15.90
N HIS A 94 -2.22 12.09 16.14
CA HIS A 94 -3.06 12.28 17.32
C HIS A 94 -3.56 10.92 17.81
N GLU A 95 -4.21 10.90 18.97
CA GLU A 95 -4.91 9.71 19.44
C GLU A 95 -6.06 9.38 18.49
N VAL A 96 -6.25 8.10 18.17
CA VAL A 96 -7.34 7.61 17.33
C VAL A 96 -8.26 6.73 18.16
N ASP A 97 -9.55 6.77 17.87
CA ASP A 97 -10.60 6.14 18.69
C ASP A 97 -10.64 4.62 18.52
N GLY A 98 -10.05 4.10 17.45
CA GLY A 98 -10.05 2.68 17.13
C GLY A 98 -9.32 2.38 15.84
N LEU A 99 -9.15 1.09 15.59
CA LEU A 99 -8.53 0.55 14.39
C LEU A 99 -9.45 -0.52 13.79
N ARG A 100 -9.55 -0.57 12.47
CA ARG A 100 -10.34 -1.54 11.73
C ARG A 100 -9.43 -2.23 10.71
N PHE A 101 -9.50 -3.55 10.63
CA PHE A 101 -8.79 -4.36 9.65
C PHE A 101 -9.79 -5.07 8.76
N ASP A 102 -9.66 -4.86 7.45
CA ASP A 102 -10.52 -5.43 6.43
C ASP A 102 -9.69 -6.48 5.70
N PRO A 103 -9.84 -7.79 6.00
CA PRO A 103 -9.03 -8.85 5.40
C PRO A 103 -9.24 -9.01 3.90
N LEU A 104 -10.46 -8.76 3.41
CA LEU A 104 -10.86 -8.90 2.01
C LEU A 104 -11.88 -7.82 1.66
N ASP A 105 -11.88 -7.35 0.42
CA ASP A 105 -12.89 -6.45 -0.16
C ASP A 105 -13.94 -7.19 -1.00
N VAL A 106 -13.93 -8.53 -0.94
CA VAL A 106 -14.82 -9.43 -1.66
C VAL A 106 -15.27 -10.58 -0.74
N PRO A 107 -16.47 -11.15 -0.95
CA PRO A 107 -16.90 -12.35 -0.25
C PRO A 107 -15.91 -13.51 -0.45
N GLY A 108 -15.72 -14.33 0.59
CA GLY A 108 -14.78 -15.43 0.52
C GLY A 108 -14.43 -16.07 1.86
N THR A 109 -13.53 -17.05 1.77
CA THR A 109 -12.98 -17.76 2.92
C THR A 109 -11.50 -17.45 3.06
N PHE A 110 -11.07 -17.13 4.28
CA PHE A 110 -9.69 -16.89 4.62
C PHE A 110 -9.39 -17.41 6.02
N ARG A 111 -8.13 -17.79 6.26
CA ARG A 111 -7.61 -18.13 7.58
C ARG A 111 -6.71 -17.00 8.02
N LEU A 112 -7.02 -16.41 9.17
CA LEU A 112 -6.24 -15.34 9.78
C LEU A 112 -5.35 -15.96 10.87
N ASP A 113 -4.11 -16.27 10.51
CA ASP A 113 -3.14 -16.92 11.39
C ASP A 113 -2.58 -15.92 12.42
N ARG A 114 -2.38 -14.67 12.01
CA ARG A 114 -1.88 -13.61 12.89
C ARG A 114 -2.52 -12.27 12.57
N LEU A 115 -3.02 -11.62 13.61
CA LEU A 115 -3.37 -10.20 13.59
C LEU A 115 -2.73 -9.55 14.82
N THR A 116 -1.85 -8.57 14.62
CA THR A 116 -1.16 -7.93 15.75
C THR A 116 -1.00 -6.44 15.50
N VAL A 117 -1.27 -5.64 16.53
CA VAL A 117 -1.02 -4.20 16.56
C VAL A 117 -0.10 -3.89 17.71
N GLU A 118 1.04 -3.28 17.42
CA GLU A 118 2.05 -2.93 18.43
C GLU A 118 2.33 -1.43 18.40
N VAL A 119 2.19 -0.76 19.54
CA VAL A 119 2.57 0.64 19.70
C VAL A 119 4.09 0.72 19.90
N LEU A 120 4.79 1.30 18.94
CA LEU A 120 6.24 1.37 18.92
C LEU A 120 6.78 2.70 19.45
N SER A 121 7.86 2.59 20.22
CA SER A 121 8.75 3.71 20.47
C SER A 121 9.64 3.98 19.25
N ARG A 122 10.13 5.23 19.11
CA ARG A 122 11.06 5.58 18.02
C ARG A 122 12.32 4.69 17.98
N PRO A 123 12.97 4.36 19.12
CA PRO A 123 14.10 3.44 19.11
C PRO A 123 13.75 2.05 18.58
N MET A 124 12.57 1.52 18.93
CA MET A 124 12.12 0.23 18.40
C MET A 124 11.88 0.28 16.90
N LEU A 125 11.29 1.36 16.37
CA LEU A 125 11.14 1.52 14.92
C LEU A 125 12.48 1.48 14.19
N LEU A 126 13.49 2.17 14.72
CA LEU A 126 14.86 2.15 14.18
C LEU A 126 15.45 0.74 14.23
N TRP A 127 15.23 0.01 15.32
CA TRP A 127 15.65 -1.38 15.44
C TRP A 127 14.97 -2.29 14.40
N HIS A 128 13.66 -2.18 14.21
CA HIS A 128 12.91 -2.97 13.22
C HIS A 128 13.37 -2.70 11.79
N THR A 129 13.49 -1.42 11.42
CA THR A 129 13.98 -1.01 10.09
C THR A 129 15.40 -1.51 9.84
N TRP A 130 16.28 -1.40 10.84
CA TRP A 130 17.63 -1.93 10.77
C TRP A 130 17.63 -3.45 10.59
N ARG A 131 16.91 -4.20 11.43
CA ARG A 131 16.83 -5.67 11.35
C ARG A 131 16.31 -6.16 9.99
N ARG A 132 15.24 -5.54 9.46
CA ARG A 132 14.67 -5.88 8.15
C ARG A 132 15.69 -5.65 7.03
N LYS A 133 16.37 -4.52 7.06
CA LYS A 133 17.41 -4.20 6.08
C LYS A 133 18.61 -5.14 6.18
N TRP A 134 19.01 -5.51 7.38
CA TRP A 134 20.05 -6.52 7.59
C TRP A 134 19.67 -7.89 7.01
N GLY A 135 18.40 -8.30 7.16
CA GLY A 135 17.89 -9.51 6.51
C GLY A 135 18.02 -9.44 4.98
N GLN A 136 17.61 -8.32 4.37
CA GLN A 136 17.73 -8.09 2.92
C GLN A 136 19.18 -8.04 2.43
N VAL A 137 20.07 -7.46 3.23
CA VAL A 137 21.50 -7.42 2.91
C VAL A 137 22.08 -8.83 2.97
N ARG A 138 21.74 -9.61 4.00
CA ARG A 138 22.19 -11.00 4.18
C ARG A 138 21.71 -11.93 3.06
N SER A 139 20.47 -11.78 2.57
CA SER A 139 19.97 -12.61 1.47
C SER A 139 20.62 -12.31 0.12
N ARG A 140 21.28 -11.16 -0.05
CA ARG A 140 21.92 -10.75 -1.32
C ARG A 140 23.41 -11.09 -1.44
N GLY A 141 24.01 -11.81 -0.49
CA GLY A 141 25.38 -12.34 -0.61
C GLY A 141 26.55 -11.33 -0.65
N GLY A 142 26.31 -10.02 -0.74
CA GLY A 142 27.35 -8.97 -0.86
C GLY A 142 27.72 -8.22 0.43
N VAL A 143 27.44 -8.82 1.60
CA VAL A 143 27.48 -8.11 2.90
C VAL A 143 28.90 -7.74 3.33
N ALA A 144 29.87 -8.63 3.11
CA ALA A 144 31.22 -8.46 3.63
C ALA A 144 31.93 -7.23 3.03
N GLY A 145 31.81 -7.04 1.71
CA GLY A 145 32.47 -5.92 1.01
C GLY A 145 31.85 -4.56 1.34
N SER A 146 30.53 -4.49 1.53
CA SER A 146 29.84 -3.25 1.89
C SER A 146 30.07 -2.87 3.36
N LEU A 147 30.13 -3.87 4.26
CA LEU A 147 30.51 -3.66 5.67
C LEU A 147 31.96 -3.19 5.81
N ALA A 148 32.91 -3.81 5.10
CA ALA A 148 34.31 -3.42 5.15
C ALA A 148 34.51 -1.96 4.70
N LYS A 149 33.82 -1.52 3.64
CA LYS A 149 33.81 -0.12 3.20
C LYS A 149 33.20 0.81 4.25
N GLY A 150 32.08 0.40 4.87
CA GLY A 150 31.44 1.18 5.94
C GLY A 150 32.33 1.33 7.18
N LEU A 151 32.98 0.25 7.61
CA LEU A 151 33.91 0.25 8.74
C LEU A 151 35.15 1.12 8.45
N ARG A 152 35.69 1.06 7.22
CA ARG A 152 36.78 1.93 6.79
C ARG A 152 36.38 3.42 6.81
N MET A 153 35.14 3.76 6.45
CA MET A 153 34.64 5.14 6.57
C MET A 153 34.54 5.60 8.03
N LEU A 154 34.17 4.72 8.96
CA LEU A 154 34.15 5.03 10.40
C LEU A 154 35.57 5.26 10.94
N LEU A 155 36.52 4.38 10.59
CA LEU A 155 37.91 4.49 11.05
C LEU A 155 38.65 5.71 10.47
N THR A 156 38.23 6.23 9.31
CA THR A 156 38.83 7.41 8.68
C THR A 156 38.21 8.74 9.13
N GLY A 157 37.38 8.74 10.18
CA GLY A 157 36.75 9.94 10.73
C GLY A 157 35.62 10.51 9.86
N ARG A 158 35.18 9.80 8.82
CA ARG A 158 34.13 10.24 7.89
C ARG A 158 32.72 9.92 8.42
N LEU A 159 32.49 10.16 9.71
CA LEU A 159 31.24 9.83 10.39
C LEU A 159 30.02 10.52 9.74
N ARG A 160 30.19 11.78 9.30
CA ARG A 160 29.12 12.53 8.61
C ARG A 160 28.71 11.87 7.29
N GLU A 161 29.66 11.44 6.46
CA GLU A 161 29.36 10.76 5.20
C GLU A 161 28.73 9.37 5.45
N PHE A 162 29.19 8.66 6.47
CA PHE A 162 28.62 7.39 6.88
C PHE A 162 27.16 7.54 7.35
N LEU A 163 26.88 8.55 8.18
CA LEU A 163 25.51 8.84 8.64
C LEU A 163 24.61 9.31 7.50
N ALA A 164 25.12 10.16 6.59
CA ALA A 164 24.37 10.59 5.41
C ALA A 164 24.01 9.40 4.51
N ARG A 165 24.98 8.55 4.16
CA ARG A 165 24.75 7.32 3.38
C ARG A 165 23.88 6.31 4.12
N GLY A 166 24.05 6.22 5.44
CA GLY A 166 23.24 5.39 6.31
C GLY A 166 21.77 5.81 6.28
N ALA A 167 21.49 7.11 6.41
CA ALA A 167 20.14 7.67 6.33
C ALA A 167 19.50 7.45 4.95
N THR A 168 20.25 7.64 3.86
CA THR A 168 19.75 7.37 2.49
C THR A 168 19.50 5.88 2.28
N ALA A 169 20.44 5.02 2.71
CA ALA A 169 20.35 3.58 2.50
C ALA A 169 19.33 2.93 3.43
N LEU A 170 19.12 3.45 4.65
CA LEU A 170 18.07 2.96 5.56
C LEU A 170 16.67 3.17 4.98
N GLY A 171 16.58 3.90 3.87
CA GLY A 171 15.33 4.40 3.35
C GLY A 171 14.77 5.40 4.34
N ARG A 172 14.00 6.36 3.86
CA ARG A 172 12.83 6.70 4.68
C ARG A 172 12.12 5.35 4.89
N PRO A 173 11.75 4.97 6.13
CA PRO A 173 10.95 3.78 6.33
C PRO A 173 9.87 3.83 5.25
N SER A 174 9.72 2.76 4.46
CA SER A 174 8.80 2.70 3.31
C SER A 174 7.33 2.85 3.70
N VAL A 175 7.08 3.32 4.92
CA VAL A 175 5.87 3.98 5.35
C VAL A 175 5.76 5.28 4.58
N PRO A 176 4.86 5.39 3.61
CA PRO A 176 4.38 6.71 3.25
C PRO A 176 3.87 7.34 4.55
N LEU A 177 4.54 8.38 5.05
CA LEU A 177 3.98 9.25 6.07
C LEU A 177 2.54 9.57 5.64
N PRO A 178 1.54 9.58 6.54
CA PRO A 178 0.20 10.02 6.16
C PRO A 178 0.31 11.43 5.56
N GLY A 179 0.06 11.56 4.25
CA GLY A 179 0.31 12.76 3.44
C GLY A 179 1.56 12.77 2.53
N ALA A 180 2.35 11.69 2.47
CA ALA A 180 3.53 11.57 1.60
C ALA A 180 3.34 10.60 0.42
N TYR A 181 2.23 9.86 0.37
CA TYR A 181 1.75 9.34 -0.91
C TYR A 181 1.18 10.54 -1.66
N ASP A 182 2.03 11.13 -2.50
CA ASP A 182 1.60 12.10 -3.49
C ASP A 182 1.17 11.31 -4.73
N PRO A 183 -0.15 11.10 -4.95
CA PRO A 183 -0.63 10.36 -6.11
C PRO A 183 -0.19 11.01 -7.42
N ILE A 184 0.03 12.34 -7.42
CA ILE A 184 0.50 13.08 -8.59
C ILE A 184 1.97 12.73 -8.85
N ALA A 185 2.82 12.72 -7.82
CA ALA A 185 4.21 12.32 -7.96
C ALA A 185 4.35 10.83 -8.36
N ALA A 186 3.57 9.94 -7.75
CA ALA A 186 3.55 8.52 -8.12
C ALA A 186 3.13 8.31 -9.57
N TYR A 187 2.07 9.00 -10.01
CA TYR A 187 1.63 9.00 -11.41
C TYR A 187 2.68 9.58 -12.36
N ARG A 188 3.36 10.67 -11.98
CA ARG A 188 4.46 11.25 -12.78
C ARG A 188 5.61 10.25 -12.93
N SER A 189 6.08 9.65 -11.84
CA SER A 189 7.15 8.64 -11.89
C SER A 189 6.75 7.43 -12.72
N TRP A 190 5.51 6.94 -12.58
CA TRP A 190 4.99 5.87 -13.42
C TRP A 190 4.98 6.29 -14.90
N ARG A 191 4.48 7.49 -15.20
CA ARG A 191 4.42 8.03 -16.57
C ARG A 191 5.79 8.24 -17.19
N GLU A 192 6.79 8.64 -16.40
CA GLU A 192 8.18 8.76 -16.85
C GLU A 192 8.79 7.40 -17.15
N ALA A 193 8.59 6.42 -16.28
CA ALA A 193 9.06 5.04 -16.47
C ALA A 193 8.38 4.33 -17.65
N HIS A 194 7.13 4.70 -17.96
CA HIS A 194 6.34 4.15 -19.06
C HIS A 194 6.21 5.14 -20.23
N ARG A 195 7.16 6.08 -20.36
CA ARG A 195 7.17 7.01 -21.47
C ARG A 195 7.55 6.25 -22.74
N LEU A 196 6.54 5.96 -23.55
CA LEU A 196 6.73 5.31 -24.85
C LEU A 196 7.60 6.20 -25.77
N THR A 197 8.62 5.57 -26.35
CA THR A 197 9.37 6.14 -27.48
C THR A 197 8.49 6.16 -28.72
N GLU A 198 8.94 6.82 -29.79
CA GLU A 198 8.17 6.80 -31.04
C GLU A 198 8.15 5.40 -31.67
N GLU A 199 9.25 4.65 -31.56
CA GLU A 199 9.33 3.26 -31.98
C GLU A 199 8.33 2.38 -31.22
N ASP A 200 8.28 2.48 -29.88
CA ASP A 200 7.29 1.74 -29.08
C ASP A 200 5.85 2.05 -29.50
N ARG A 201 5.57 3.30 -29.93
CA ARG A 201 4.24 3.68 -30.40
C ARG A 201 3.90 3.02 -31.72
N GLN A 202 4.81 3.05 -32.68
CA GLN A 202 4.61 2.42 -33.99
C GLN A 202 4.43 0.90 -33.84
N ASP A 203 5.20 0.26 -32.96
CA ASP A 203 5.07 -1.17 -32.67
C ASP A 203 3.71 -1.50 -32.04
N LEU A 204 3.26 -0.72 -31.07
CA LEU A 204 1.94 -0.91 -30.45
C LEU A 204 0.80 -0.70 -31.46
N LEU A 205 0.92 0.28 -32.36
CA LEU A 205 -0.04 0.51 -33.43
C LEU A 205 -0.10 -0.67 -34.40
N ALA A 206 1.05 -1.11 -34.90
CA ALA A 206 1.13 -2.27 -35.80
C ALA A 206 0.54 -3.54 -35.15
N ARG A 207 0.80 -3.75 -33.86
CA ARG A 207 0.21 -4.86 -33.10
C ARG A 207 -1.30 -4.75 -32.93
N ALA A 208 -1.81 -3.53 -32.71
CA ALA A 208 -3.25 -3.28 -32.60
C ALA A 208 -3.96 -3.52 -33.94
N GLU A 209 -3.38 -3.08 -35.05
CA GLU A 209 -3.90 -3.27 -36.40
C GLU A 209 -3.87 -4.75 -36.85
N ALA A 210 -2.93 -5.53 -36.33
CA ALA A 210 -2.81 -6.96 -36.62
C ALA A 210 -3.86 -7.83 -35.92
N PHE A 211 -4.76 -7.27 -35.11
CA PHE A 211 -5.83 -8.05 -34.48
C PHE A 211 -6.88 -8.46 -35.51
N VAL A 212 -7.16 -9.76 -35.57
CA VAL A 212 -8.17 -10.35 -36.47
C VAL A 212 -9.59 -9.87 -36.12
N ASP A 213 -9.84 -9.63 -34.83
CA ASP A 213 -11.08 -9.07 -34.30
C ASP A 213 -10.73 -8.03 -33.22
N PRO A 214 -10.44 -6.77 -33.61
CA PRO A 214 -9.97 -5.77 -32.67
C PRO A 214 -11.10 -5.33 -31.72
N PRO A 215 -10.90 -5.36 -30.38
CA PRO A 215 -11.91 -4.89 -29.45
C PRO A 215 -12.20 -3.40 -29.68
N ARG A 216 -13.47 -3.07 -29.90
CA ARG A 216 -13.90 -1.67 -30.03
C ARG A 216 -14.09 -1.06 -28.65
N PHE A 217 -13.50 0.11 -28.43
CA PHE A 217 -13.72 0.89 -27.21
C PHE A 217 -14.54 2.14 -27.51
N THR A 218 -15.65 2.33 -26.79
CA THR A 218 -16.41 3.57 -26.82
C THR A 218 -15.94 4.46 -25.69
N ILE A 219 -15.47 5.67 -26.03
CA ILE A 219 -15.06 6.69 -25.08
C ILE A 219 -16.21 7.68 -24.96
N LEU A 220 -16.81 7.73 -23.78
CA LEU A 220 -17.85 8.69 -23.45
C LEU A 220 -17.19 9.97 -22.92
N LEU A 221 -17.37 11.08 -23.64
CA LEU A 221 -16.94 12.40 -23.20
C LEU A 221 -18.17 13.21 -22.77
N VAL A 222 -18.25 13.51 -21.47
CA VAL A 222 -19.34 14.33 -20.93
C VAL A 222 -18.97 15.81 -21.05
N GLY A 223 -19.75 16.56 -21.81
CA GLY A 223 -19.50 17.98 -22.11
C GLY A 223 -18.71 18.22 -23.40
N ARG A 224 -18.85 19.44 -23.95
CA ARG A 224 -18.12 19.89 -25.15
C ARG A 224 -16.87 20.67 -24.76
N ASP A 225 -15.79 19.96 -24.43
CA ASP A 225 -14.46 20.55 -24.34
C ASP A 225 -13.59 20.03 -25.48
N GLU A 226 -13.30 20.90 -26.46
CA GLU A 226 -12.44 20.58 -27.59
C GLU A 226 -11.05 20.10 -27.16
N ARG A 227 -10.55 20.56 -26.00
CA ARG A 227 -9.23 20.15 -25.51
C ARG A 227 -9.24 18.69 -25.07
N SER A 228 -10.31 18.27 -24.42
CA SER A 228 -10.50 16.88 -24.01
C SER A 228 -10.73 15.96 -25.21
N ALA A 229 -11.50 16.39 -26.21
CA ALA A 229 -11.67 15.65 -27.47
C ALA A 229 -10.33 15.43 -28.19
N ARG A 230 -9.53 16.49 -28.36
CA ARG A 230 -8.18 16.40 -28.95
C ARG A 230 -7.22 15.52 -28.14
N SER A 231 -7.41 15.43 -26.82
CA SER A 231 -6.61 14.51 -25.98
C SER A 231 -6.97 13.05 -26.25
N VAL A 232 -8.25 12.75 -26.48
CA VAL A 232 -8.72 11.41 -26.84
C VAL A 232 -8.24 11.04 -28.25
N GLU A 233 -8.27 11.98 -29.19
CA GLU A 233 -7.76 11.80 -30.55
C GLU A 233 -6.28 11.41 -30.59
N ARG A 234 -5.50 11.78 -29.58
CA ARG A 234 -4.07 11.45 -29.46
C ARG A 234 -3.79 10.11 -28.75
N GLN A 235 -4.82 9.37 -28.34
CA GLN A 235 -4.61 8.05 -27.75
C GLN A 235 -4.11 7.05 -28.80
N LEU A 236 -3.31 6.08 -28.36
CA LEU A 236 -2.61 5.15 -29.26
C LEU A 236 -3.51 4.10 -29.91
N TYR A 237 -4.67 3.76 -29.32
CA TYR A 237 -5.49 2.68 -29.85
C TYR A 237 -6.42 3.17 -30.98
N PRO A 238 -6.34 2.59 -32.20
CA PRO A 238 -7.02 3.12 -33.37
C PRO A 238 -8.51 2.73 -33.47
N HIS A 239 -8.93 1.61 -32.88
CA HIS A 239 -10.31 1.11 -32.98
C HIS A 239 -11.20 1.64 -31.85
N ARG A 240 -11.50 2.94 -31.89
CA ARG A 240 -12.33 3.61 -30.89
C ARG A 240 -13.46 4.42 -31.49
N GLU A 241 -14.53 4.58 -30.73
CA GLU A 241 -15.65 5.46 -31.02
C GLU A 241 -15.70 6.54 -29.94
N LEU A 242 -15.77 7.82 -30.32
CA LEU A 242 -15.92 8.93 -29.37
C LEU A 242 -17.38 9.37 -29.37
N MET A 243 -18.04 9.22 -28.23
CA MET A 243 -19.40 9.71 -28.00
C MET A 243 -19.35 10.93 -27.09
N CYS A 244 -19.70 12.10 -27.62
CA CYS A 244 -19.86 13.32 -26.84
C CYS A 244 -21.31 13.40 -26.34
N VAL A 245 -21.49 13.40 -25.02
CA VAL A 245 -22.81 13.52 -24.39
C VAL A 245 -22.92 14.90 -23.76
N GLU A 246 -23.99 15.62 -24.09
CA GLU A 246 -24.28 16.89 -23.44
C GLU A 246 -24.71 16.64 -21.98
N PRO A 247 -24.26 17.46 -21.02
CA PRO A 247 -24.54 17.23 -19.59
C PRO A 247 -26.05 17.11 -19.31
N ASP A 248 -26.87 17.85 -20.06
CA ASP A 248 -28.33 17.92 -19.91
C ASP A 248 -29.05 16.65 -20.40
N ALA A 249 -28.34 15.74 -21.09
CA ALA A 249 -28.89 14.47 -21.57
C ALA A 249 -28.73 13.32 -20.55
N ILE A 250 -28.03 13.55 -19.43
CA ILE A 250 -27.83 12.57 -18.35
C ILE A 250 -28.75 12.97 -17.19
N GLY A 251 -30.05 12.68 -17.35
CA GLY A 251 -31.06 12.85 -16.30
C GLY A 251 -30.96 11.81 -15.20
#